data_AF-A0A7Y9S509-F1
#
_entry.id   AF-A0A7Y9S509-F1
#
_cell.length_a   1.000
_cell.length_b   1.000
_cell.length_c   1.000
_cell.angle_alpha   90.00
_cell.angle_beta   90.00
_cell.angle_gamma   90.00
#
_symmetry.space_group_name_H-M   'P 1'
#
loop_
_entity.id
_entity.type
_entity.pdbx_description
1 polymer ?
#
loop_
_entity_poly.entity_id
_entity_poly.type
_entity_poly.pdbx_seq_one_letter_code
_entity_poly.pdbx_strand_id
1 'polypeptide(L)'
;MEKITVTAQRKHRDNLPTGSVFGYLPRVVLAAMLASAAVLALIFSEVVRGWEATISAFAISWVVPGQALSLGQVAYFGLGTANPRGIDITELCSAVIIISPLLLLAALLLLMRRFKIGTVFKALAAGFLIIVLANVIRIVMIAFGWDHFGMAGFDAAHQGYGSAFALLAFAAGMIVFIRLSFGRKHKSQQ
;
A
#
# COMPACT_ATOMS: atom_id res chain seq x y z
N MET A 1 50.99 -19.28 55.30
CA MET A 1 49.66 -18.72 55.03
C MET A 1 49.84 -17.57 54.05
N GLU A 2 49.57 -17.76 52.76
CA GLU A 2 49.12 -16.66 51.89
C GLU A 2 48.57 -17.27 50.60
N LYS A 3 47.25 -17.21 50.43
CA LYS A 3 46.57 -17.67 49.21
C LYS A 3 46.58 -16.52 48.22
N ILE A 4 47.34 -16.69 47.14
CA ILE A 4 47.32 -15.78 45.99
C ILE A 4 45.95 -15.88 45.31
N THR A 5 45.25 -14.76 45.31
CA THR A 5 43.87 -14.55 44.88
C THR A 5 43.75 -14.65 43.35
N VAL A 6 43.43 -15.84 42.85
CA VAL A 6 43.07 -16.09 41.45
C VAL A 6 41.61 -15.66 41.23
N THR A 7 41.36 -14.36 41.04
CA THR A 7 39.99 -13.84 40.85
C THR A 7 39.90 -12.71 39.82
N ALA A 8 40.63 -12.79 38.70
CA ALA A 8 40.67 -11.69 37.72
C ALA A 8 40.59 -12.09 36.23
N GLN A 9 40.07 -13.28 35.89
CA GLN A 9 40.09 -13.75 34.48
C GLN A 9 38.81 -14.44 33.98
N ARG A 10 37.65 -14.29 34.66
CA ARG A 10 36.41 -15.00 34.27
C ARG A 10 35.22 -14.13 33.87
N LYS A 11 35.45 -12.87 33.47
CA LYS A 11 34.38 -11.94 33.07
C LYS A 11 34.67 -11.24 31.74
N HIS A 12 35.20 -11.96 30.75
CA HIS A 12 35.50 -11.37 29.44
C HIS A 12 35.24 -12.27 28.21
N ARG A 13 34.57 -13.42 28.35
CA ARG A 13 34.36 -14.38 27.24
C ARG A 13 32.92 -14.60 26.75
N ASP A 14 31.94 -13.83 27.24
CA ASP A 14 30.52 -14.09 26.90
C ASP A 14 29.88 -13.07 25.96
N ASN A 15 30.66 -12.14 25.37
CA ASN A 15 30.16 -11.19 24.38
C ASN A 15 30.59 -11.56 22.95
N LEU A 16 30.46 -12.83 22.58
CA LEU A 16 30.37 -13.16 21.15
C LEU A 16 29.01 -12.63 20.67
N PRO A 17 28.96 -11.80 19.60
CA PRO A 17 27.71 -11.33 19.03
C PRO A 17 26.98 -12.51 18.38
N THR A 18 26.27 -13.29 19.21
CA THR A 18 25.27 -14.26 18.80
C THR A 18 24.01 -13.51 18.36
N GLY A 19 24.16 -12.62 17.39
CA GLY A 19 23.04 -12.19 16.56
C GLY A 19 22.65 -13.38 15.69
N SER A 20 21.97 -14.36 16.28
CA SER A 20 21.69 -15.65 15.66
C SER A 20 21.08 -15.43 14.28
N VAL A 21 21.71 -16.01 13.26
CA VAL A 21 21.19 -16.02 11.88
C VAL A 21 19.73 -16.50 11.88
N PHE A 22 19.39 -17.41 12.79
CA PHE A 22 18.03 -17.92 13.05
C PHE A 22 17.00 -16.84 13.46
N GLY A 23 17.39 -15.82 14.22
CA GLY A 23 16.48 -14.72 14.59
C GLY A 23 16.22 -13.72 13.44
N TYR A 24 17.05 -13.74 12.40
CA TYR A 24 16.92 -12.89 11.22
C TYR A 24 16.15 -13.56 10.07
N LEU A 25 16.13 -14.89 10.03
CA LEU A 25 15.38 -15.69 9.06
C LEU A 25 13.91 -15.24 8.87
N PRO A 26 13.09 -15.02 9.92
CA PRO A 26 11.70 -14.59 9.71
C PRO A 26 11.59 -13.22 9.01
N ARG A 27 12.56 -12.32 9.21
CA ARG A 27 12.56 -11.02 8.53
C ARG A 27 12.86 -11.16 7.04
N VAL A 28 13.83 -12.01 6.70
CA VAL A 28 14.19 -12.30 5.31
C VAL A 28 13.01 -12.95 4.59
N VAL A 29 12.36 -13.93 5.22
CA VAL A 29 11.18 -14.59 4.65
C VAL A 29 10.05 -13.58 4.42
N LEU A 30 9.71 -12.75 5.42
CA LEU A 30 8.65 -11.74 5.27
C LEU A 30 9.01 -10.67 4.22
N ALA A 31 10.28 -10.24 4.15
CA ALA A 31 10.73 -9.30 3.12
C ALA A 31 10.63 -9.92 1.72
N ALA A 32 11.05 -11.18 1.56
CA ALA A 32 10.91 -11.92 0.31
C ALA A 32 9.43 -12.05 -0.08
N MET A 33 8.54 -12.40 0.86
CA MET A 33 7.10 -12.47 0.62
C MET A 33 6.52 -11.13 0.14
N LEU A 34 6.88 -10.01 0.78
CA LEU A 34 6.42 -8.68 0.35
C LEU A 34 6.96 -8.28 -1.03
N ALA A 35 8.23 -8.58 -1.31
CA ALA A 35 8.82 -8.30 -2.62
C ALA A 35 8.18 -9.16 -3.72
N SER A 36 7.98 -10.45 -3.46
CA SER A 36 7.26 -11.35 -4.35
C SER A 36 5.82 -10.91 -4.55
N ALA A 37 5.12 -10.45 -3.50
CA ALA A 37 3.77 -9.91 -3.63
C ALA A 37 3.71 -8.68 -4.54
N ALA A 38 4.70 -7.78 -4.45
CA ALA A 38 4.80 -6.62 -5.35
C ALA A 38 4.96 -7.05 -6.82
N VAL A 39 5.87 -8.00 -7.09
CA VAL A 39 6.12 -8.51 -8.44
C VAL A 39 4.92 -9.26 -8.99
N LEU A 40 4.32 -10.16 -8.19
CA LEU A 40 3.13 -10.92 -8.59
C LEU A 40 1.93 -9.99 -8.83
N ALA A 41 1.75 -8.94 -8.02
CA ALA A 41 0.69 -7.97 -8.25
C ALA A 41 0.83 -7.25 -9.61
N LEU A 42 2.07 -6.98 -10.04
CA LEU A 42 2.35 -6.40 -11.36
C LEU A 42 2.11 -7.40 -12.50
N ILE A 43 2.57 -8.65 -12.35
CA ILE A 43 2.38 -9.69 -13.37
C ILE A 43 0.90 -10.04 -13.55
N PHE A 44 0.15 -10.10 -12.45
CA PHE A 44 -1.27 -10.41 -12.43
C PHE A 44 -2.13 -9.15 -12.24
N SER A 45 -1.69 -8.03 -12.83
CA SER A 45 -2.36 -6.72 -12.74
C SER A 45 -3.82 -6.80 -13.20
N GLU A 46 -4.10 -7.58 -14.24
CA GLU A 46 -5.43 -7.92 -14.76
C GLU A 46 -6.43 -8.34 -13.66
N VAL A 47 -5.99 -9.23 -12.75
CA VAL A 47 -6.85 -9.73 -11.67
C VAL A 47 -7.15 -8.60 -10.68
N VAL A 48 -6.13 -7.82 -10.32
CA VAL A 48 -6.30 -6.69 -9.39
C VAL A 48 -7.22 -5.63 -10.00
N ARG A 49 -7.04 -5.31 -11.29
CA ARG A 49 -7.89 -4.36 -12.02
C ARG A 49 -9.34 -4.82 -12.08
N GLY A 50 -9.60 -6.13 -12.12
CA GLY A 50 -10.96 -6.67 -11.99
C GLY A 50 -11.59 -6.41 -10.61
N TRP A 51 -10.81 -6.57 -9.54
CA TRP A 51 -11.25 -6.18 -8.19
C TRP A 51 -11.46 -4.68 -8.07
N GLU A 52 -10.58 -3.86 -8.65
CA GLU A 52 -10.75 -2.41 -8.69
C GLU A 52 -12.02 -2.02 -9.43
N ALA A 53 -12.31 -2.64 -10.58
CA ALA A 53 -13.54 -2.40 -11.33
C ALA A 53 -14.77 -2.74 -10.50
N THR A 54 -14.74 -3.85 -9.77
CA THR A 54 -15.86 -4.27 -8.90
C THR A 54 -16.10 -3.28 -7.77
N ILE A 55 -15.05 -2.90 -7.05
CA ILE A 55 -15.13 -1.96 -5.92
C ILE A 55 -15.55 -0.57 -6.42
N SER A 56 -15.01 -0.13 -7.56
CA SER A 56 -15.35 1.14 -8.17
C SER A 56 -16.77 1.16 -8.70
N ALA A 57 -17.26 0.11 -9.36
CA ALA A 57 -18.65 0.03 -9.78
C ALA A 57 -19.61 0.15 -8.59
N PHE A 58 -19.31 -0.56 -7.49
CA PHE A 58 -20.05 -0.41 -6.24
C PHE A 58 -20.00 1.02 -5.70
N ALA A 59 -18.83 1.68 -5.72
CA ALA A 59 -18.72 3.06 -5.26
C ALA A 59 -19.46 4.06 -6.17
N ILE A 60 -19.42 3.85 -7.49
CA ILE A 60 -20.07 4.68 -8.50
C ILE A 60 -21.59 4.63 -8.37
N SER A 61 -22.19 3.49 -8.01
CA SER A 61 -23.65 3.39 -7.85
C SER A 61 -24.24 4.32 -6.79
N TRP A 62 -23.41 4.88 -5.90
CA TRP A 62 -23.84 5.85 -4.90
C TRP A 62 -23.90 7.29 -5.42
N VAL A 63 -23.23 7.60 -6.54
CA VAL A 63 -23.03 8.98 -6.99
C VAL A 63 -23.53 9.26 -8.41
N VAL A 64 -23.68 8.22 -9.24
CA VAL A 64 -24.15 8.33 -10.63
C VAL A 64 -25.49 7.62 -10.78
N PRO A 65 -26.50 8.23 -11.43
CA PRO A 65 -27.79 7.59 -11.64
C PRO A 65 -27.70 6.34 -12.52
N GLY A 66 -28.62 5.40 -12.30
CA GLY A 66 -28.68 4.11 -12.99
C GLY A 66 -27.90 3.02 -12.27
N GLN A 67 -27.79 1.85 -12.89
CA GLN A 67 -27.04 0.72 -12.33
C GLN A 67 -25.56 0.81 -12.73
N ALA A 68 -24.69 0.33 -11.83
CA ALA A 68 -23.28 0.15 -12.09
C ALA A 68 -22.89 -1.32 -11.87
N LEU A 69 -22.09 -1.87 -12.78
CA LEU A 69 -21.58 -3.24 -12.72
C LEU A 69 -20.18 -3.31 -13.32
N SER A 70 -19.43 -4.33 -12.93
CA SER A 70 -18.08 -4.58 -13.45
C SER A 70 -18.03 -5.86 -14.27
N LEU A 71 -17.33 -5.82 -15.40
CA LEU A 71 -17.01 -7.02 -16.18
C LEU A 71 -15.52 -6.98 -16.51
N GLY A 72 -14.75 -7.91 -15.96
CA GLY A 72 -13.29 -7.84 -16.01
C GLY A 72 -12.78 -6.53 -15.41
N GLN A 73 -11.88 -5.86 -16.13
CA GLN A 73 -11.28 -4.57 -15.78
C GLN A 73 -12.15 -3.33 -16.05
N VAL A 74 -13.36 -3.51 -16.61
CA VAL A 74 -14.23 -2.41 -17.00
C VAL A 74 -15.34 -2.20 -15.97
N ALA A 75 -15.48 -0.97 -15.50
CA ALA A 75 -16.60 -0.54 -14.66
C ALA A 75 -17.65 0.19 -15.52
N TYR A 76 -18.79 -0.45 -15.75
CA TYR A 76 -19.95 0.12 -16.43
C TYR A 76 -20.85 0.87 -15.45
N PHE A 77 -21.41 1.98 -15.89
CA PHE A 77 -22.32 2.82 -15.10
C PHE A 77 -23.34 3.55 -15.99
N GLY A 78 -24.38 4.09 -15.38
CA GLY A 78 -25.49 4.69 -16.13
C GLY A 78 -26.36 3.66 -16.84
N LEU A 79 -26.30 2.39 -16.44
CA LEU A 79 -27.12 1.34 -17.05
C LEU A 79 -28.60 1.56 -16.70
N GLY A 80 -29.47 1.44 -17.71
CA GLY A 80 -30.88 1.81 -17.61
C GLY A 80 -31.16 3.30 -17.78
N THR A 81 -30.13 4.12 -18.04
CA THR A 81 -30.29 5.52 -18.47
C THR A 81 -30.14 5.66 -19.99
N ALA A 82 -30.33 6.87 -20.52
CA ALA A 82 -30.16 7.15 -21.94
C ALA A 82 -28.71 7.01 -22.44
N ASN A 83 -27.72 7.09 -21.56
CA ASN A 83 -26.30 7.13 -21.93
C ASN A 83 -25.47 6.19 -21.04
N PRO A 84 -25.51 4.86 -21.26
CA PRO A 84 -24.63 3.94 -20.55
C PRO A 84 -23.17 4.19 -20.94
N ARG A 85 -22.27 4.16 -19.95
CA ARG A 85 -20.83 4.41 -20.13
C ARG A 85 -20.00 3.33 -19.44
N GLY A 86 -18.72 3.24 -19.80
CA GLY A 86 -17.77 2.31 -19.20
C GLY A 86 -16.39 2.91 -19.07
N ILE A 87 -15.75 2.70 -17.93
CA ILE A 87 -14.34 3.06 -17.68
C ILE A 87 -13.52 1.78 -17.69
N ASP A 88 -12.62 1.66 -18.66
CA ASP A 88 -11.57 0.65 -18.65
C ASP A 88 -10.45 1.11 -17.70
N ILE A 89 -10.27 0.41 -16.59
CA ILE A 89 -9.21 0.71 -15.63
C ILE A 89 -7.92 0.18 -16.21
N THR A 90 -7.10 1.01 -16.87
CA THR A 90 -5.80 0.60 -17.41
C THR A 90 -4.73 0.42 -16.33
N GLU A 91 -3.59 -0.18 -16.67
CA GLU A 91 -2.48 -0.37 -15.72
C GLU A 91 -2.04 0.95 -15.06
N LEU A 92 -1.97 2.04 -15.83
CA LEU A 92 -1.60 3.38 -15.34
C LEU A 92 -2.63 3.98 -14.36
N CYS A 93 -3.86 3.47 -14.36
CA CYS A 93 -4.91 3.88 -13.43
C CYS A 93 -5.09 2.90 -12.26
N SER A 94 -4.33 1.82 -12.25
CA SER A 94 -4.40 0.83 -11.19
C SER A 94 -3.59 1.26 -9.97
N ALA A 95 -4.10 0.96 -8.78
CA ALA A 95 -3.38 1.11 -7.53
C ALA A 95 -2.16 0.19 -7.47
N VAL A 96 -2.09 -0.87 -8.28
CA VAL A 96 -0.96 -1.82 -8.32
C VAL A 96 0.38 -1.11 -8.53
N ILE A 97 0.46 -0.19 -9.50
CA ILE A 97 1.68 0.56 -9.79
C ILE A 97 2.13 1.38 -8.57
N ILE A 98 1.17 1.91 -7.81
CA ILE A 98 1.41 2.79 -6.67
C ILE A 98 1.72 1.99 -5.39
N ILE A 99 1.07 0.84 -5.20
CA ILE A 99 1.25 -0.06 -4.05
C ILE A 99 2.56 -0.83 -4.13
N SER A 100 3.00 -1.21 -5.33
CA SER A 100 4.23 -1.97 -5.54
C SER A 100 5.47 -1.35 -4.89
N PRO A 101 5.80 -0.05 -5.10
CA PRO A 101 6.94 0.58 -4.42
C PRO A 101 6.76 0.66 -2.89
N LEU A 102 5.53 0.77 -2.38
CA LEU A 102 5.26 0.73 -0.95
C LEU A 102 5.57 -0.64 -0.35
N LEU A 103 5.19 -1.74 -1.03
CA LEU A 103 5.51 -3.11 -0.62
C LEU A 103 7.02 -3.36 -0.63
N LEU A 104 7.72 -2.92 -1.68
CA LEU A 104 9.18 -3.02 -1.77
C LEU A 104 9.87 -2.23 -0.66
N LEU A 105 9.40 -1.02 -0.36
CA LEU A 105 9.94 -0.23 0.75
C LEU A 105 9.72 -0.94 2.09
N ALA A 106 8.55 -1.53 2.33
CA ALA A 106 8.29 -2.33 3.52
C ALA A 106 9.20 -3.55 3.63
N ALA A 107 9.45 -4.25 2.51
CA ALA A 107 10.43 -5.34 2.46
C ALA A 107 11.82 -4.87 2.88
N LEU A 108 12.29 -3.73 2.33
CA LEU A 108 13.58 -3.13 2.70
C LEU A 108 13.64 -2.76 4.19
N LEU A 109 12.57 -2.17 4.75
CA LEU A 109 12.53 -1.84 6.18
C LEU A 109 12.58 -3.08 7.08
N LEU A 110 11.97 -4.21 6.67
CA LEU A 110 12.02 -5.45 7.44
C LEU A 110 13.44 -6.03 7.55
N LEU A 111 14.25 -5.87 6.50
CA LEU A 111 15.67 -6.27 6.49
C LEU A 111 16.51 -5.42 7.47
N MET A 112 16.09 -4.18 7.76
CA MET A 112 16.77 -3.36 8.74
C MET A 112 16.33 -3.75 10.17
N ARG A 113 17.27 -4.31 10.96
CA ARG A 113 17.02 -4.76 12.35
C ARG A 113 16.43 -3.68 13.27
N ARG A 114 16.64 -2.39 12.97
CA ARG A 114 16.14 -1.26 13.75
C ARG A 114 14.60 -1.14 13.78
N PHE A 115 13.88 -1.69 12.80
CA PHE A 115 12.42 -1.63 12.75
C PHE A 115 11.77 -2.85 13.37
N LYS A 116 10.69 -2.63 14.12
CA LYS A 116 9.84 -3.72 14.66
C LYS A 116 8.88 -4.19 13.57
N ILE A 117 8.80 -5.50 13.36
CA ILE A 117 7.95 -6.13 12.33
C ILE A 117 6.50 -5.64 12.43
N GLY A 118 5.89 -5.74 13.63
CA GLY A 118 4.50 -5.31 13.83
C GLY A 118 4.26 -3.82 13.60
N THR A 119 5.28 -2.97 13.76
CA THR A 119 5.17 -1.55 13.43
C THR A 119 5.18 -1.33 11.91
N VAL A 120 6.05 -2.03 11.17
CA VAL A 120 6.11 -1.97 9.70
C VAL A 120 4.80 -2.45 9.08
N PHE A 121 4.22 -3.55 9.56
CA PHE A 121 2.95 -4.06 9.03
C PHE A 121 1.77 -3.13 9.32
N LYS A 122 1.70 -2.53 10.52
CA LYS A 122 0.65 -1.52 10.83
C LYS A 122 0.79 -0.28 9.96
N ALA A 123 2.03 0.18 9.76
CA ALA A 123 2.32 1.29 8.87
C ALA A 123 1.96 0.98 7.41
N LEU A 124 2.31 -0.23 6.96
CA LEU A 124 2.00 -0.73 5.60
C LEU A 124 0.50 -0.79 5.39
N ALA A 125 -0.26 -1.37 6.32
CA ALA A 125 -1.72 -1.43 6.25
C ALA A 125 -2.34 -0.03 6.15
N ALA A 126 -1.87 0.93 6.94
CA ALA A 126 -2.36 2.30 6.88
C ALA A 126 -2.04 2.98 5.53
N GLY A 127 -0.80 2.89 5.05
CA GLY A 127 -0.39 3.45 3.76
C GLY A 127 -1.12 2.80 2.57
N PHE A 128 -1.26 1.47 2.60
CA PHE A 128 -1.99 0.69 1.60
C PHE A 128 -3.46 1.13 1.52
N LEU A 129 -4.13 1.25 2.67
CA LEU A 129 -5.53 1.67 2.73
C LEU A 129 -5.73 3.08 2.14
N ILE A 130 -4.84 4.02 2.46
CA ILE A 130 -4.89 5.38 1.89
C ILE A 130 -4.80 5.33 0.37
N ILE A 131 -3.87 4.56 -0.18
CA ILE A 131 -3.66 4.45 -1.64
C ILE A 131 -4.86 3.80 -2.34
N VAL A 132 -5.36 2.69 -1.81
CA VAL A 132 -6.52 1.99 -2.39
C VAL A 132 -7.77 2.88 -2.38
N LEU A 133 -8.06 3.52 -1.25
CA LEU A 133 -9.21 4.43 -1.15
C LEU A 133 -9.08 5.61 -2.10
N ALA A 134 -7.89 6.20 -2.21
CA ALA A 134 -7.66 7.27 -3.15
C ALA A 134 -7.84 6.82 -4.60
N ASN A 135 -7.44 5.59 -4.95
CA ASN A 135 -7.66 5.08 -6.30
C ASN A 135 -9.16 4.92 -6.61
N VAL A 136 -9.92 4.36 -5.66
CA VAL A 136 -11.38 4.23 -5.80
C VAL A 136 -12.03 5.61 -5.96
N ILE A 137 -11.66 6.57 -5.11
CA ILE A 137 -12.16 7.96 -5.20
C ILE A 137 -11.82 8.57 -6.56
N ARG A 138 -10.60 8.37 -7.07
CA ARG A 138 -10.21 8.83 -8.41
C ARG A 138 -11.14 8.30 -9.50
N ILE A 139 -11.42 6.99 -9.50
CA ILE A 139 -12.31 6.38 -10.50
C ILE A 139 -13.73 6.93 -10.37
N VAL A 140 -14.22 7.11 -9.13
CA VAL A 140 -15.53 7.72 -8.86
C VAL A 140 -15.60 9.17 -9.37
N MET A 141 -14.56 9.97 -9.15
CA MET A 141 -14.48 11.34 -9.69
C MET A 141 -14.54 11.36 -11.22
N ILE A 142 -13.86 10.42 -11.88
CA ILE A 142 -13.88 10.28 -13.34
C ILE A 142 -15.30 9.93 -13.83
N ALA A 143 -15.96 8.95 -13.20
CA ALA A 143 -17.31 8.56 -13.56
C ALA A 143 -18.31 9.70 -13.34
N PHE A 144 -18.25 10.36 -12.19
CA PHE A 144 -19.09 11.51 -11.87
C PHE A 144 -18.88 12.67 -12.86
N GLY A 145 -17.61 13.00 -13.16
CA GLY A 145 -17.25 14.05 -14.10
C GLY A 145 -17.75 13.74 -15.51
N TRP A 146 -17.59 12.51 -15.97
CA TRP A 146 -18.08 12.07 -17.26
C TRP A 146 -19.62 12.13 -17.33
N ASP A 147 -20.29 11.78 -16.23
CA ASP A 147 -21.74 11.80 -16.19
C ASP A 147 -22.33 13.20 -16.30
N HIS A 148 -21.82 14.15 -15.50
CA HIS A 148 -22.38 15.49 -15.38
C HIS A 148 -21.89 16.47 -16.43
N PHE A 149 -20.64 16.32 -16.90
CA PHE A 149 -19.98 17.29 -17.78
C PHE A 149 -19.48 16.67 -19.10
N GLY A 150 -19.87 15.42 -19.38
CA GLY A 150 -19.47 14.73 -20.61
C GLY A 150 -17.96 14.52 -20.71
N MET A 151 -17.44 14.53 -21.94
CA MET A 151 -16.00 14.28 -22.19
C MET A 151 -15.09 15.33 -21.53
N ALA A 152 -15.51 16.59 -21.45
CA ALA A 152 -14.74 17.62 -20.77
C ALA A 152 -14.56 17.31 -19.26
N GLY A 153 -15.60 16.78 -18.61
CA GLY A 153 -15.51 16.34 -17.21
C GLY A 153 -14.63 15.10 -17.04
N PHE A 154 -14.72 14.15 -17.98
CA PHE A 154 -13.83 13.00 -18.02
C PHE A 154 -12.37 13.43 -18.11
N ASP A 155 -12.02 14.31 -19.06
CA ASP A 155 -10.64 14.76 -19.26
C ASP A 155 -10.12 15.56 -18.06
N ALA A 156 -10.94 16.46 -17.51
CA ALA A 156 -10.58 17.24 -16.33
C ALA A 156 -10.35 16.36 -15.10
N ALA A 157 -11.18 15.34 -14.88
CA ALA A 157 -11.03 14.41 -13.77
C ALA A 157 -9.89 13.41 -14.01
N HIS A 158 -9.69 12.93 -15.24
CA HIS A 158 -8.71 11.91 -15.56
C HIS A 158 -7.29 12.47 -15.64
N GLN A 159 -7.08 13.56 -16.38
CA GLN A 159 -5.76 14.14 -16.62
C GLN A 159 -5.42 15.23 -15.61
N GLY A 160 -6.40 16.05 -15.24
CA GLY A 160 -6.22 17.17 -14.31
C GLY A 160 -6.27 16.75 -12.84
N TYR A 161 -7.45 16.90 -12.23
CA TYR A 161 -7.63 16.81 -10.79
C TYR A 161 -7.36 15.41 -10.23
N GLY A 162 -7.77 14.35 -10.95
CA GLY A 162 -7.58 12.97 -10.48
C GLY A 162 -6.11 12.53 -10.46
N SER A 163 -5.30 13.00 -11.40
CA SER A 163 -3.85 12.74 -11.40
C SER A 163 -3.14 13.46 -10.26
N ALA A 164 -3.45 14.74 -10.04
CA ALA A 164 -2.92 15.50 -8.91
C ALA A 164 -3.34 14.87 -7.57
N PHE A 165 -4.61 14.48 -7.45
CA PHE A 165 -5.14 13.80 -6.27
C PHE A 165 -4.43 12.47 -6.00
N ALA A 166 -4.24 11.62 -7.02
CA ALA A 166 -3.55 10.34 -6.87
C ALA A 166 -2.11 10.51 -6.40
N LEU A 167 -1.40 11.51 -6.94
CA LEU A 167 -0.02 11.82 -6.54
C LEU A 167 0.05 12.29 -5.08
N LEU A 168 -0.86 13.18 -4.67
CA LEU A 168 -0.94 13.67 -3.29
C LEU A 168 -1.29 12.54 -2.32
N ALA A 169 -2.23 11.67 -2.69
CA ALA A 169 -2.60 10.52 -1.88
C ALA A 169 -1.48 9.50 -1.75
N PHE A 170 -0.72 9.25 -2.82
CA PHE A 170 0.49 8.43 -2.76
C PHE A 170 1.53 9.02 -1.81
N ALA A 171 1.81 10.32 -1.95
CA ALA A 171 2.74 11.02 -1.05
C ALA A 171 2.27 10.93 0.41
N ALA A 172 0.97 11.14 0.67
CA ALA A 172 0.38 11.01 1.99
C ALA A 172 0.52 9.58 2.54
N GLY A 173 0.19 8.57 1.74
CA GLY A 173 0.33 7.15 2.11
C GLY A 173 1.78 6.78 2.45
N MET A 174 2.73 7.28 1.65
CA MET A 174 4.17 7.07 1.89
C MET A 174 4.65 7.78 3.15
N ILE A 175 4.23 9.03 3.37
CA ILE A 175 4.55 9.80 4.58
C ILE A 175 3.99 9.09 5.81
N VAL A 176 2.74 8.62 5.77
CA VAL A 176 2.10 7.88 6.87
C VAL A 176 2.87 6.58 7.13
N PHE A 177 3.21 5.83 6.09
CA PHE A 177 4.00 4.61 6.20
C PHE A 177 5.35 4.87 6.88
N ILE A 178 6.10 5.89 6.44
CA ILE A 178 7.39 6.24 7.03
C ILE A 178 7.21 6.72 8.46
N ARG A 179 6.32 7.67 8.72
CA ARG A 179 6.07 8.23 10.06
C ARG A 179 5.71 7.13 11.07
N LEU A 180 4.83 6.21 10.70
CA LEU A 180 4.42 5.10 11.57
C LEU A 180 5.52 4.05 11.73
N SER A 181 6.29 3.76 10.69
CA SER A 181 7.42 2.82 10.76
C SER A 181 8.51 3.28 11.73
N PHE A 182 8.80 4.59 11.76
CA PHE A 182 9.81 5.19 12.64
C PHE A 182 9.23 5.64 13.99
N GLY A 183 7.92 5.82 14.09
CA GLY A 183 7.23 6.39 15.25
C GLY A 183 7.01 5.40 16.38
N ARG A 184 8.04 5.16 17.20
CA ARG A 184 7.90 4.74 18.61
C ARG A 184 9.22 4.87 19.38
N LYS A 185 9.53 6.07 19.89
CA LYS A 185 10.31 6.20 21.13
C LYS A 185 9.41 5.77 22.29
N HIS A 186 9.93 4.86 23.11
CA HIS A 186 9.33 4.40 24.35
C HIS A 186 8.97 5.61 25.22
N LYS A 187 7.69 5.85 25.54
CA LYS A 187 7.36 6.57 26.76
C LYS A 187 7.82 5.67 27.90
N SER A 188 8.94 6.01 28.53
CA SER A 188 9.28 5.52 29.86
C SER A 188 8.24 6.09 30.81
N GLN A 189 7.54 5.21 31.51
CA GLN A 189 6.81 5.59 32.71
C GLN A 189 7.82 6.20 33.69
N GLN A 190 7.61 7.46 34.05
CA GLN A 190 8.08 8.09 35.29
C GLN A 190 6.88 8.83 35.86
#